data_AF-X0SCX6-F1
#
_entry.id   AF-X0SCX6-F1
#
_cell.length_a   1.000
_cell.length_b   1.000
_cell.length_c   1.000
_cell.angle_alpha   90.00
_cell.angle_beta   90.00
_cell.angle_gamma   90.00
#
_symmetry.space_group_name_H-M   'P 1'
#
loop_
_entity.id
_entity.type
_entity.pdbx_description
1 polymer ?
#
loop_
_entity_poly.entity_id
_entity_poly.type
_entity_poly.pdbx_seq_one_letter_code
_entity_poly.pdbx_strand_id
1 'polypeptide(L)'
;DSQPAEDALYGKEDTWDDGGNDYYVAVHHLEESDGDAIDSTANDNDGTYGGGLPTQGTGKVGEGQDFDDGTSDYIIMSSASLDALDDATIECWHNNHDLSGDHGLWGAAASGTDRVYLKTDGTGDPDQYRLYNDINNGGAGRSSGNLCNDGVFYYLATTVDGTIWKTRRDTSNILTDWDFSVDFADLDDGFDFCIGCNHDASGNRTSFFDGVIDEFRISNVDRGNDWVDACYENQDDPNAFIVEGTPAATSTESPSESPSESPSLSPSASESPSESLSESPSASPSESLSESPSESPSESPSLSPSASESPSASPSPSPPANCVVDQQQATDNNHVPFGGKNDV
;
A
#
# COMPACT_ATOMS: atom_id res chain seq x y z
N ASP A 1 32.99 -4.32 6.92
CA ASP A 1 32.14 -3.19 7.31
C ASP A 1 31.28 -3.60 8.48
N SER A 2 31.10 -2.71 9.45
CA SER A 2 30.07 -2.89 10.49
C SER A 2 28.79 -2.30 9.93
N GLN A 3 27.91 -3.15 9.42
CA GLN A 3 26.51 -2.75 9.22
C GLN A 3 25.99 -2.18 10.55
N PRO A 4 25.09 -1.17 10.52
CA PRO A 4 24.38 -0.77 11.72
C PRO A 4 23.74 -2.00 12.39
N ALA A 5 23.57 -1.93 13.71
CA ALA A 5 22.85 -2.99 14.42
C ALA A 5 21.44 -3.13 13.80
N GLU A 6 20.91 -4.33 13.84
CA GLU A 6 19.66 -4.68 13.16
C GLU A 6 18.51 -3.78 13.64
N ASP A 7 18.49 -3.50 14.95
CA ASP A 7 17.58 -2.65 15.71
C ASP A 7 17.98 -1.16 15.79
N ALA A 8 19.02 -0.73 15.06
CA ALA A 8 19.45 0.66 15.08
C ALA A 8 18.47 1.55 14.30
N LEU A 9 18.48 2.86 14.58
CA LEU A 9 17.82 3.85 13.71
C LEU A 9 18.42 3.76 12.30
N TYR A 10 17.62 3.36 11.31
CA TYR A 10 18.04 2.97 9.94
C TYR A 10 18.85 1.65 9.85
N GLY A 11 18.70 0.77 10.83
CA GLY A 11 19.09 -0.64 10.77
C GLY A 11 18.14 -1.41 9.85
N LYS A 12 18.49 -2.65 9.50
CA LYS A 12 17.69 -3.45 8.55
C LYS A 12 16.21 -3.56 8.98
N GLU A 13 15.92 -3.62 10.29
CA GLU A 13 14.57 -3.68 10.90
C GLU A 13 13.96 -2.29 11.18
N ASP A 14 14.56 -1.18 10.73
CA ASP A 14 14.03 0.18 10.97
C ASP A 14 14.20 1.08 9.73
N THR A 15 14.02 0.49 8.55
CA THR A 15 14.14 1.17 7.25
C THR A 15 12.79 1.55 6.64
N TRP A 16 11.72 0.86 7.02
CA TRP A 16 10.37 1.05 6.45
C TRP A 16 9.35 1.71 7.41
N ASP A 17 9.81 2.32 8.51
CA ASP A 17 8.97 3.08 9.44
C ASP A 17 9.19 4.60 9.28
N ASP A 18 8.13 5.37 8.99
CA ASP A 18 8.16 6.84 8.94
C ASP A 18 7.44 7.52 10.12
N GLY A 19 6.90 6.76 11.08
CA GLY A 19 6.20 7.33 12.22
C GLY A 19 4.87 8.04 11.89
N GLY A 20 4.22 7.73 10.76
CA GLY A 20 2.89 8.25 10.37
C GLY A 20 1.85 7.18 10.01
N ASN A 21 0.56 7.54 9.90
CA ASN A 21 -0.62 6.65 9.76
C ASN A 21 -0.63 5.61 8.59
N ASP A 22 0.40 5.54 7.75
CA ASP A 22 0.48 4.72 6.53
C ASP A 22 1.43 3.51 6.71
N TYR A 23 1.45 2.91 7.91
CA TYR A 23 2.45 1.93 8.34
C TYR A 23 2.38 0.57 7.64
N TYR A 24 3.55 0.07 7.24
CA TYR A 24 3.76 -1.36 7.08
C TYR A 24 3.85 -2.02 8.45
N VAL A 25 3.13 -3.14 8.60
CA VAL A 25 3.24 -4.06 9.73
C VAL A 25 4.38 -5.03 9.52
N ALA A 26 4.63 -5.44 8.28
CA ALA A 26 5.76 -6.30 7.92
C ALA A 26 6.23 -6.01 6.49
N VAL A 27 7.54 -6.03 6.27
CA VAL A 27 8.18 -5.96 4.94
C VAL A 27 9.29 -7.00 4.89
N HIS A 28 9.06 -8.06 4.13
CA HIS A 28 10.04 -9.12 3.90
C HIS A 28 10.54 -9.03 2.46
N HIS A 29 11.82 -8.70 2.30
CA HIS A 29 12.49 -8.70 0.99
C HIS A 29 12.80 -10.13 0.51
N LEU A 30 12.90 -11.10 1.43
CA LEU A 30 13.06 -12.52 1.09
C LEU A 30 14.39 -12.84 0.37
N GLU A 31 15.45 -12.10 0.70
CA GLU A 31 16.79 -12.27 0.14
C GLU A 31 17.74 -13.06 1.07
N GLU A 32 17.25 -13.64 2.16
CA GLU A 32 18.12 -14.29 3.14
C GLU A 32 18.72 -15.61 2.63
N SER A 33 19.98 -15.87 2.98
CA SER A 33 20.68 -17.14 2.67
C SER A 33 20.96 -17.99 3.91
N ASP A 34 20.73 -17.42 5.09
CA ASP A 34 20.76 -18.07 6.40
C ASP A 34 19.86 -17.31 7.39
N GLY A 35 19.60 -17.90 8.54
CA GLY A 35 18.81 -17.25 9.61
C GLY A 35 17.31 -17.32 9.38
N ASP A 36 16.62 -16.32 9.94
CA ASP A 36 15.17 -16.11 9.83
C ASP A 36 14.86 -15.20 8.63
N ALA A 37 13.61 -15.16 8.17
CA ALA A 37 13.15 -14.20 7.17
C ALA A 37 12.98 -12.84 7.84
N ILE A 38 13.72 -11.81 7.42
CA ILE A 38 13.81 -10.58 8.20
C ILE A 38 12.67 -9.62 7.85
N ASP A 39 12.01 -9.08 8.87
CA ASP A 39 11.10 -7.96 8.75
C ASP A 39 11.87 -6.64 8.78
N SER A 40 11.74 -5.84 7.72
CA SER A 40 12.43 -4.56 7.58
C SER A 40 11.72 -3.39 8.31
N THR A 41 10.68 -3.70 9.08
CA THR A 41 9.94 -2.74 9.92
C THR A 41 10.28 -2.87 11.39
N ALA A 42 10.07 -1.79 12.15
CA ALA A 42 10.33 -1.75 13.59
C ALA A 42 9.41 -2.68 14.42
N ASN A 43 8.46 -3.35 13.76
CA ASN A 43 7.59 -4.34 14.39
C ASN A 43 8.29 -5.67 14.65
N ASP A 44 9.46 -5.91 14.03
CA ASP A 44 10.27 -7.12 14.26
C ASP A 44 9.45 -8.40 14.06
N ASN A 45 8.64 -8.41 12.98
CA ASN A 45 7.84 -9.56 12.59
C ASN A 45 8.67 -10.60 11.82
N ASP A 46 9.90 -10.84 12.27
CA ASP A 46 10.81 -11.82 11.69
C ASP A 46 10.13 -13.19 11.56
N GLY A 47 10.17 -13.74 10.36
CA GLY A 47 9.56 -14.99 10.00
C GLY A 47 10.45 -16.19 10.27
N THR A 48 9.92 -17.20 10.96
CA THR A 48 10.61 -18.49 11.12
C THR A 48 10.31 -19.42 9.94
N TYR A 49 11.35 -19.97 9.33
CA TYR A 49 11.21 -20.97 8.27
C TYR A 49 10.75 -22.34 8.80
N GLY A 50 9.78 -22.94 8.11
CA GLY A 50 9.38 -24.34 8.25
C GLY A 50 9.61 -25.11 6.96
N GLY A 51 9.87 -26.43 7.06
CA GLY A 51 10.30 -27.24 5.90
C GLY A 51 11.81 -27.18 5.64
N GLY A 52 12.41 -26.02 5.90
CA GLY A 52 13.80 -25.68 5.67
C GLY A 52 13.87 -24.20 5.30
N LEU A 53 15.07 -23.62 5.26
CA LEU A 53 15.26 -22.34 4.59
C LEU A 53 15.17 -22.60 3.08
N PRO A 54 14.22 -21.99 2.34
CA PRO A 54 14.13 -22.12 0.90
C PRO A 54 15.43 -21.68 0.23
N THR A 55 15.68 -22.13 -0.99
CA THR A 55 16.82 -21.61 -1.75
C THR A 55 16.50 -20.24 -2.33
N GLN A 56 17.51 -19.39 -2.42
CA GLN A 56 17.36 -18.10 -3.09
C GLN A 56 17.14 -18.32 -4.60
N GLY A 57 16.08 -17.71 -5.13
CA GLY A 57 15.75 -17.60 -6.54
C GLY A 57 15.98 -16.18 -7.07
N THR A 58 15.84 -16.01 -8.39
CA THR A 58 15.77 -14.64 -8.96
C THR A 58 14.41 -14.06 -8.65
N GLY A 59 14.37 -13.03 -7.80
CA GLY A 59 13.17 -12.25 -7.49
C GLY A 59 12.75 -11.34 -8.63
N LYS A 60 11.64 -10.63 -8.44
CA LYS A 60 11.28 -9.50 -9.29
C LYS A 60 12.20 -8.31 -9.01
N VAL A 61 12.50 -8.05 -7.75
CA VAL A 61 13.43 -7.01 -7.28
C VAL A 61 14.58 -7.71 -6.56
N GLY A 62 15.74 -7.83 -7.20
CA GLY A 62 16.88 -8.50 -6.58
C GLY A 62 16.71 -10.03 -6.50
N GLU A 63 16.93 -10.59 -5.32
CA GLU A 63 16.72 -12.01 -5.03
C GLU A 63 15.32 -12.23 -4.43
N GLY A 64 14.89 -13.48 -4.32
CA GLY A 64 13.65 -13.86 -3.61
C GLY A 64 13.79 -15.29 -3.09
N GLN A 65 12.80 -15.79 -2.35
CA GLN A 65 12.82 -17.18 -1.88
C GLN A 65 12.06 -18.09 -2.86
N ASP A 66 12.70 -19.18 -3.30
CA ASP A 66 12.11 -20.23 -4.13
C ASP A 66 11.53 -21.33 -3.23
N PHE A 67 10.21 -21.31 -3.06
CA PHE A 67 9.47 -22.25 -2.24
C PHE A 67 9.23 -23.55 -3.01
N ASP A 68 9.45 -24.68 -2.32
CA ASP A 68 9.40 -26.07 -2.82
C ASP A 68 10.52 -26.43 -3.82
N ASP A 69 11.76 -26.37 -3.32
CA ASP A 69 12.94 -26.97 -3.98
C ASP A 69 13.05 -28.51 -3.74
N GLY A 70 11.93 -29.15 -3.41
CA GLY A 70 11.83 -30.56 -3.00
C GLY A 70 11.46 -30.77 -1.52
N THR A 71 11.07 -29.70 -0.81
CA THR A 71 10.60 -29.68 0.58
C THR A 71 9.33 -28.84 0.75
N SER A 72 8.55 -29.12 1.79
CA SER A 72 7.34 -28.35 2.10
C SER A 72 7.70 -27.07 2.86
N ASP A 73 8.23 -26.09 2.14
CA ASP A 73 8.79 -24.86 2.69
C ASP A 73 7.74 -23.76 2.90
N TYR A 74 7.91 -22.98 3.96
CA TYR A 74 7.04 -21.86 4.30
C TYR A 74 7.68 -20.98 5.37
N ILE A 75 7.14 -19.78 5.58
CA ILE A 75 7.52 -18.88 6.67
C ILE A 75 6.31 -18.72 7.61
N ILE A 76 6.54 -18.66 8.92
CA ILE A 76 5.52 -18.33 9.93
C ILE A 76 5.94 -17.08 10.70
N MET A 77 4.99 -16.18 10.92
CA MET A 77 5.07 -15.04 11.82
C MET A 77 3.90 -15.09 12.81
N SER A 78 4.14 -14.68 14.05
CA SER A 78 3.07 -14.52 15.05
C SER A 78 3.48 -13.45 16.06
N SER A 79 2.69 -12.39 16.17
CA SER A 79 3.01 -11.23 17.00
C SER A 79 1.76 -10.41 17.32
N ALA A 80 1.88 -9.54 18.33
CA ALA A 80 0.81 -8.63 18.68
C ALA A 80 0.52 -7.54 17.62
N SER A 81 1.49 -7.22 16.76
CA SER A 81 1.29 -6.24 15.68
C SER A 81 0.51 -6.86 14.51
N LEU A 82 0.69 -8.15 14.25
CA LEU A 82 -0.13 -8.93 13.32
C LEU A 82 -1.54 -9.17 13.89
N ASP A 83 -1.65 -9.53 15.17
CA ASP A 83 -2.95 -9.74 15.84
C ASP A 83 -3.83 -8.47 15.90
N ALA A 84 -3.23 -7.29 15.65
CA ALA A 84 -3.91 -6.00 15.63
C ALA A 84 -4.37 -5.56 14.22
N LEU A 85 -4.30 -6.44 13.22
CA LEU A 85 -4.82 -6.18 11.88
C LEU A 85 -6.35 -6.04 11.91
N ASP A 86 -6.86 -5.03 11.22
CA ASP A 86 -8.29 -4.77 11.01
C ASP A 86 -8.53 -4.62 9.50
N ASP A 87 -8.57 -3.37 9.00
CA ASP A 87 -8.32 -3.09 7.59
C ASP A 87 -6.88 -3.46 7.23
N ALA A 88 -6.66 -3.97 6.02
CA ALA A 88 -5.33 -4.45 5.66
C ALA A 88 -5.04 -4.40 4.16
N THR A 89 -3.76 -4.40 3.83
CA THR A 89 -3.26 -4.66 2.48
C THR A 89 -2.10 -5.63 2.56
N ILE A 90 -2.23 -6.78 1.90
CA ILE A 90 -1.19 -7.80 1.76
C ILE A 90 -0.72 -7.80 0.31
N GLU A 91 0.57 -7.61 0.09
CA GLU A 91 1.17 -7.46 -1.25
C GLU A 91 2.36 -8.41 -1.43
N CYS A 92 2.56 -8.94 -2.63
CA CYS A 92 3.80 -9.62 -3.00
C CYS A 92 3.97 -9.74 -4.52
N TRP A 93 5.22 -9.93 -4.95
CA TRP A 93 5.52 -10.53 -6.22
C TRP A 93 5.55 -12.05 -6.08
N HIS A 94 5.04 -12.75 -7.08
CA HIS A 94 5.18 -14.20 -7.13
C HIS A 94 5.36 -14.70 -8.56
N ASN A 95 6.06 -15.83 -8.68
CA ASN A 95 6.27 -16.58 -9.91
C ASN A 95 5.97 -18.04 -9.61
N ASN A 96 5.00 -18.62 -10.30
CA ASN A 96 4.65 -20.03 -10.08
C ASN A 96 5.58 -20.92 -10.90
N HIS A 97 6.05 -22.02 -10.32
CA HIS A 97 6.78 -23.10 -11.00
C HIS A 97 5.89 -24.32 -11.27
N ASP A 98 4.90 -24.57 -10.40
CA ASP A 98 3.81 -25.52 -10.65
C ASP A 98 2.45 -24.85 -10.52
N LEU A 99 1.54 -25.21 -11.42
CA LEU A 99 0.13 -24.81 -11.40
C LEU A 99 -0.77 -26.00 -11.09
N SER A 100 -0.20 -27.19 -10.88
CA SER A 100 -0.92 -28.43 -10.67
C SER A 100 -1.29 -28.62 -9.19
N GLY A 101 -2.58 -28.48 -8.89
CA GLY A 101 -3.07 -28.60 -7.52
C GLY A 101 -3.08 -27.25 -6.79
N ASP A 102 -3.10 -27.31 -5.47
CA ASP A 102 -3.31 -26.14 -4.62
C ASP A 102 -1.97 -25.65 -4.06
N HIS A 103 -1.68 -24.35 -4.24
CA HIS A 103 -0.46 -23.72 -3.72
C HIS A 103 -0.78 -22.40 -3.02
N GLY A 104 -0.55 -22.33 -1.71
CA GLY A 104 -0.87 -21.21 -0.82
C GLY A 104 0.20 -20.14 -0.88
N LEU A 105 -0.20 -18.93 -1.26
CA LEU A 105 0.71 -17.77 -1.28
C LEU A 105 0.87 -17.20 0.13
N TRP A 106 -0.24 -17.05 0.84
CA TRP A 106 -0.26 -16.64 2.23
C TRP A 106 -1.52 -17.14 2.94
N GLY A 107 -1.46 -17.21 4.26
CA GLY A 107 -2.60 -17.55 5.11
C GLY A 107 -2.48 -16.98 6.52
N ALA A 108 -3.60 -16.66 7.13
CA ALA A 108 -3.71 -16.35 8.55
C ALA A 108 -4.67 -17.35 9.19
N ALA A 109 -4.27 -17.97 10.30
CA ALA A 109 -5.12 -18.92 11.00
C ALA A 109 -4.96 -18.79 12.51
N ALA A 110 -6.11 -18.68 13.19
CA ALA A 110 -6.19 -18.73 14.63
C ALA A 110 -6.35 -20.18 15.11
N SER A 111 -6.47 -20.38 16.41
CA SER A 111 -6.77 -21.71 16.96
C SER A 111 -8.16 -22.18 16.51
N GLY A 112 -8.30 -23.46 16.15
CA GLY A 112 -9.58 -24.02 15.69
C GLY A 112 -9.72 -24.01 14.17
N THR A 113 -10.89 -23.58 13.67
CA THR A 113 -11.23 -23.62 12.23
C THR A 113 -11.04 -22.30 11.51
N ASP A 114 -10.85 -21.22 12.26
CA ASP A 114 -10.88 -19.85 11.76
C ASP A 114 -9.59 -19.53 11.03
N ARG A 115 -9.75 -19.16 9.76
CA ARG A 115 -8.65 -18.97 8.82
C ARG A 115 -9.08 -18.15 7.62
N VAL A 116 -8.12 -17.47 7.04
CA VAL A 116 -8.23 -16.80 5.75
C VAL A 116 -6.94 -17.05 4.98
N TYR A 117 -7.04 -17.28 3.68
CA TYR A 117 -5.85 -17.49 2.85
C TYR A 117 -6.10 -17.19 1.38
N LEU A 118 -5.01 -16.89 0.69
CA LEU A 118 -4.95 -16.81 -0.76
C LEU A 118 -4.10 -17.96 -1.29
N LYS A 119 -4.65 -18.70 -2.25
CA LYS A 119 -3.93 -19.77 -2.95
C LYS A 119 -4.15 -19.72 -4.45
N THR A 120 -3.29 -20.38 -5.20
CA THR A 120 -3.63 -20.91 -6.51
C THR A 120 -4.42 -22.22 -6.33
N ASP A 121 -5.41 -22.45 -7.20
CA ASP A 121 -6.27 -23.62 -7.22
C ASP A 121 -6.24 -24.20 -8.65
N GLY A 122 -5.30 -25.13 -8.85
CA GLY A 122 -5.10 -25.91 -10.08
C GLY A 122 -6.09 -27.06 -10.25
N THR A 123 -7.13 -27.14 -9.41
CA THR A 123 -8.28 -28.03 -9.62
C THR A 123 -9.49 -27.30 -10.22
N GLY A 124 -9.44 -25.97 -10.27
CA GLY A 124 -10.40 -25.14 -11.00
C GLY A 124 -10.31 -25.33 -12.51
N ASP A 125 -11.42 -25.13 -13.22
CA ASP A 125 -11.44 -25.05 -14.69
C ASP A 125 -11.97 -23.66 -15.11
N PRO A 126 -11.11 -22.72 -15.57
CA PRO A 126 -9.63 -22.79 -15.65
C PRO A 126 -9.00 -22.72 -14.27
N ASP A 127 -7.68 -22.94 -14.14
CA ASP A 127 -6.95 -22.74 -12.88
C ASP A 127 -7.17 -21.31 -12.35
N GLN A 128 -7.26 -21.13 -11.02
CA GLN A 128 -7.75 -19.86 -10.42
C GLN A 128 -6.90 -19.39 -9.25
N TYR A 129 -6.87 -18.08 -8.99
CA TYR A 129 -6.61 -17.62 -7.62
C TYR A 129 -7.88 -17.79 -6.80
N ARG A 130 -7.73 -18.23 -5.56
CA ARG A 130 -8.82 -18.44 -4.63
C ARG A 130 -8.51 -17.78 -3.29
N LEU A 131 -9.28 -16.76 -2.98
CA LEU A 131 -9.38 -16.19 -1.65
C LEU A 131 -10.44 -16.99 -0.88
N TYR A 132 -10.08 -17.53 0.27
CA TYR A 132 -10.97 -18.31 1.13
C TYR A 132 -10.99 -17.74 2.53
N ASN A 133 -12.18 -17.65 3.12
CA ASN A 133 -12.41 -17.20 4.48
C ASN A 133 -13.31 -18.21 5.20
N ASP A 134 -12.90 -18.64 6.38
CA ASP A 134 -13.64 -19.57 7.27
C ASP A 134 -13.82 -19.00 8.68
N ILE A 135 -13.61 -17.70 8.85
CA ILE A 135 -13.76 -17.02 10.13
C ILE A 135 -15.19 -17.19 10.63
N ASN A 136 -15.36 -17.42 11.93
CA ASN A 136 -16.66 -17.64 12.56
C ASN A 136 -17.46 -18.80 11.92
N ASN A 137 -16.76 -19.83 11.40
CA ASN A 137 -17.36 -20.96 10.68
C ASN A 137 -18.18 -20.52 9.46
N GLY A 138 -17.72 -19.45 8.79
CA GLY A 138 -18.33 -18.81 7.62
C GLY A 138 -17.93 -19.40 6.26
N GLY A 139 -17.10 -20.46 6.23
CA GLY A 139 -16.50 -21.11 5.06
C GLY A 139 -17.01 -20.71 3.68
N ALA A 140 -16.31 -19.78 3.03
CA ALA A 140 -16.62 -19.27 1.72
C ALA A 140 -15.34 -19.04 0.89
N GLY A 141 -15.35 -19.46 -0.38
CA GLY A 141 -14.28 -19.20 -1.34
C GLY A 141 -14.73 -18.30 -2.48
N ARG A 142 -13.86 -17.39 -2.91
CA ARG A 142 -14.03 -16.56 -4.10
C ARG A 142 -12.86 -16.83 -5.02
N SER A 143 -13.18 -17.26 -6.23
CA SER A 143 -12.20 -17.61 -7.22
C SER A 143 -12.29 -16.67 -8.41
N SER A 144 -11.15 -16.44 -9.05
CA SER A 144 -11.05 -15.62 -10.26
C SER A 144 -10.71 -16.48 -11.48
N GLY A 145 -11.17 -16.07 -12.66
CA GLY A 145 -10.87 -16.80 -13.89
C GLY A 145 -9.46 -16.48 -14.43
N ASN A 146 -8.67 -17.52 -14.65
CA ASN A 146 -7.33 -17.57 -15.27
C ASN A 146 -6.15 -17.26 -14.33
N LEU A 147 -5.50 -18.32 -13.85
CA LEU A 147 -4.15 -18.25 -13.33
C LEU A 147 -3.15 -17.77 -14.37
N CYS A 148 -2.07 -17.31 -13.77
CA CYS A 148 -0.82 -16.87 -14.35
C CYS A 148 -0.08 -17.99 -15.06
N ASN A 149 0.65 -17.61 -16.11
CA ASN A 149 1.56 -18.54 -16.78
C ASN A 149 2.73 -18.87 -15.86
N ASP A 150 3.16 -20.13 -15.87
CA ASP A 150 4.41 -20.60 -15.28
C ASP A 150 5.61 -19.75 -15.76
N GLY A 151 6.51 -19.41 -14.83
CA GLY A 151 7.75 -18.69 -15.11
C GLY A 151 7.61 -17.17 -15.29
N VAL A 152 6.46 -16.57 -15.02
CA VAL A 152 6.24 -15.11 -15.10
C VAL A 152 5.93 -14.54 -13.71
N PHE A 153 6.58 -13.42 -13.37
CA PHE A 153 6.27 -12.66 -12.16
C PHE A 153 4.99 -11.84 -12.31
N TYR A 154 4.13 -11.93 -11.30
CA TYR A 154 2.93 -11.12 -11.15
C TYR A 154 2.89 -10.49 -9.78
N TYR A 155 2.29 -9.30 -9.69
CA TYR A 155 2.11 -8.61 -8.43
C TYR A 155 0.69 -8.85 -7.91
N LEU A 156 0.56 -9.40 -6.72
CA LEU A 156 -0.73 -9.58 -6.06
C LEU A 156 -0.89 -8.57 -4.94
N ALA A 157 -2.09 -8.05 -4.81
CA ALA A 157 -2.51 -7.30 -3.64
C ALA A 157 -3.89 -7.76 -3.19
N THR A 158 -4.00 -8.14 -1.92
CA THR A 158 -5.29 -8.36 -1.25
C THR A 158 -5.54 -7.22 -0.30
N THR A 159 -6.64 -6.48 -0.49
CA THR A 159 -7.06 -5.41 0.40
C THR A 159 -8.33 -5.79 1.17
N VAL A 160 -8.44 -5.27 2.38
CA VAL A 160 -9.53 -5.48 3.33
C VAL A 160 -10.00 -4.11 3.81
N ASP A 161 -11.20 -3.72 3.40
CA ASP A 161 -11.93 -2.49 3.79
C ASP A 161 -13.15 -2.92 4.61
N GLY A 162 -12.97 -3.00 5.93
CA GLY A 162 -13.81 -3.74 6.84
C GLY A 162 -14.10 -5.14 6.30
N THR A 163 -15.36 -5.40 5.98
CA THR A 163 -15.78 -6.74 5.54
C THR A 163 -15.59 -7.02 4.04
N ILE A 164 -15.11 -6.04 3.27
CA ILE A 164 -14.90 -6.16 1.82
C ILE A 164 -13.47 -6.60 1.57
N TRP A 165 -13.32 -7.82 1.05
CA TRP A 165 -12.03 -8.36 0.64
C TRP A 165 -11.89 -8.33 -0.87
N LYS A 166 -10.79 -7.74 -1.33
CA LYS A 166 -10.49 -7.57 -2.75
C LYS A 166 -9.10 -8.10 -3.07
N THR A 167 -8.99 -9.06 -3.96
CA THR A 167 -7.69 -9.45 -4.53
C THR A 167 -7.59 -8.91 -5.93
N ARG A 168 -6.45 -8.30 -6.25
CA ARG A 168 -6.11 -7.82 -7.59
C ARG A 168 -4.74 -8.33 -8.00
N ARG A 169 -4.51 -8.34 -9.30
CA ARG A 169 -3.23 -8.67 -9.93
C ARG A 169 -2.78 -7.54 -10.84
N ASP A 170 -1.53 -7.14 -10.70
CA ASP A 170 -0.92 -5.99 -11.38
C ASP A 170 -1.76 -4.71 -11.14
N THR A 171 -1.90 -3.83 -12.13
CA THR A 171 -2.53 -2.50 -11.95
C THR A 171 -4.05 -2.46 -12.13
N SER A 172 -4.68 -3.42 -12.82
CA SER A 172 -6.11 -3.28 -13.15
C SER A 172 -6.92 -4.57 -13.15
N ASN A 173 -6.31 -5.72 -12.88
CA ASN A 173 -7.03 -6.98 -12.89
C ASN A 173 -7.60 -7.27 -11.50
N ILE A 174 -8.80 -6.75 -11.21
CA ILE A 174 -9.55 -7.16 -10.01
C ILE A 174 -9.97 -8.62 -10.22
N LEU A 175 -9.44 -9.49 -9.36
CA LEU A 175 -9.67 -10.93 -9.39
C LEU A 175 -10.89 -11.28 -8.54
N THR A 176 -11.00 -10.68 -7.36
CA THR A 176 -12.10 -10.86 -6.41
C THR A 176 -12.44 -9.51 -5.79
N ASP A 177 -13.72 -9.31 -5.47
CA ASP A 177 -14.25 -8.15 -4.74
C ASP A 177 -15.53 -8.64 -4.05
N TRP A 178 -15.44 -8.89 -2.74
CA TRP A 178 -16.52 -9.58 -2.03
C TRP A 178 -16.62 -9.20 -0.57
N ASP A 179 -17.85 -8.93 -0.13
CA ASP A 179 -18.21 -8.76 1.27
C ASP A 179 -18.37 -10.14 1.95
N PHE A 180 -17.37 -10.53 2.75
CA PHE A 180 -17.42 -11.75 3.56
C PHE A 180 -18.17 -11.57 4.88
N SER A 181 -18.56 -10.33 5.21
CA SER A 181 -19.19 -9.94 6.48
C SER A 181 -18.31 -10.16 7.72
N VAL A 182 -17.00 -10.33 7.51
CA VAL A 182 -15.95 -10.51 8.52
C VAL A 182 -14.65 -9.85 8.03
N ASP A 183 -13.76 -9.51 8.95
CA ASP A 183 -12.45 -8.88 8.71
C ASP A 183 -11.31 -9.61 9.45
N PHE A 184 -10.12 -9.00 9.55
CA PHE A 184 -9.01 -9.58 10.32
C PHE A 184 -9.24 -9.52 11.84
N ALA A 185 -9.97 -8.52 12.34
CA ALA A 185 -10.25 -8.39 13.78
C ALA A 185 -11.13 -9.55 14.27
N ASP A 186 -11.94 -10.16 13.39
CA ASP A 186 -12.73 -11.35 13.71
C ASP A 186 -11.91 -12.65 13.88
N LEU A 187 -10.60 -12.67 13.59
CA LEU A 187 -9.72 -13.81 13.91
C LEU A 187 -9.36 -13.88 15.42
N ASP A 188 -9.56 -12.79 16.18
CA ASP A 188 -9.45 -12.44 17.65
C ASP A 188 -8.80 -13.40 18.70
N ASP A 189 -8.09 -14.45 18.32
CA ASP A 189 -7.55 -15.46 19.24
C ASP A 189 -6.01 -15.54 19.23
N GLY A 190 -5.37 -14.55 18.62
CA GLY A 190 -3.97 -14.62 18.20
C GLY A 190 -3.83 -15.60 17.04
N PHE A 191 -3.18 -15.19 15.96
CA PHE A 191 -3.05 -16.02 14.77
C PHE A 191 -1.62 -16.16 14.28
N ASP A 192 -1.39 -17.28 13.61
CA ASP A 192 -0.19 -17.46 12.81
C ASP A 192 -0.46 -16.92 11.42
N PHE A 193 0.37 -15.99 10.98
CA PHE A 193 0.45 -15.60 9.58
C PHE A 193 1.53 -16.44 8.90
N CYS A 194 1.27 -16.95 7.69
CA CYS A 194 2.25 -17.69 6.91
C CYS A 194 2.40 -17.16 5.49
N ILE A 195 3.63 -17.26 4.98
CA ILE A 195 4.00 -17.02 3.58
C ILE A 195 4.39 -18.38 2.99
N GLY A 196 3.95 -18.66 1.76
CA GLY A 196 4.30 -19.89 1.04
C GLY A 196 3.49 -21.13 1.48
N CYS A 197 2.44 -20.99 2.28
CA CYS A 197 1.48 -22.07 2.53
C CYS A 197 0.10 -21.55 2.96
N ASN A 198 -0.84 -22.46 3.23
CA ASN A 198 -2.08 -22.17 3.94
C ASN A 198 -2.39 -23.26 5.00
N HIS A 199 -3.58 -23.21 5.60
CA HIS A 199 -3.96 -24.07 6.72
C HIS A 199 -5.23 -24.90 6.46
N ASP A 200 -5.21 -26.16 6.88
CA ASP A 200 -6.42 -26.97 6.98
C ASP A 200 -7.26 -26.61 8.22
N ALA A 201 -8.47 -27.18 8.34
CA ALA A 201 -9.39 -26.90 9.45
C ALA A 201 -8.92 -27.49 10.79
N SER A 202 -7.80 -28.23 10.79
CA SER A 202 -7.14 -28.75 11.99
C SER A 202 -5.89 -27.93 12.35
N GLY A 203 -5.61 -26.84 11.63
CA GLY A 203 -4.44 -25.98 11.81
C GLY A 203 -3.15 -26.50 11.17
N ASN A 204 -3.19 -27.61 10.41
CA ASN A 204 -2.00 -28.12 9.75
C ASN A 204 -1.66 -27.26 8.53
N ARG A 205 -0.36 -27.01 8.32
CA ARG A 205 0.12 -26.39 7.08
C ARG A 205 -0.10 -27.32 5.89
N THR A 206 -0.61 -26.77 4.81
CA THR A 206 -0.96 -27.48 3.57
C THR A 206 -0.79 -26.55 2.38
N SER A 207 -0.94 -27.09 1.17
CA SER A 207 -0.87 -26.35 -0.10
C SER A 207 0.40 -25.50 -0.13
N PHE A 208 1.57 -26.13 -0.04
CA PHE A 208 2.84 -25.41 -0.04
C PHE A 208 3.04 -24.74 -1.41
N PHE A 209 3.57 -23.52 -1.39
CA PHE A 209 3.85 -22.78 -2.62
C PHE A 209 4.96 -23.46 -3.39
N ASP A 210 4.81 -23.56 -4.71
CA ASP A 210 5.83 -24.07 -5.63
C ASP A 210 6.17 -22.95 -6.61
N GLY A 211 7.25 -22.23 -6.31
CA GLY A 211 7.64 -21.01 -7.01
C GLY A 211 8.35 -19.98 -6.14
N VAL A 212 8.73 -18.88 -6.78
CA VAL A 212 9.41 -17.76 -6.12
C VAL A 212 8.39 -16.76 -5.57
N ILE A 213 8.53 -16.37 -4.30
CA ILE A 213 7.86 -15.19 -3.71
C ILE A 213 8.93 -14.14 -3.39
N ASP A 214 8.58 -12.89 -3.64
CA ASP A 214 9.46 -11.74 -3.45
C ASP A 214 8.65 -10.52 -2.97
N GLU A 215 9.32 -9.60 -2.24
CA GLU A 215 8.77 -8.34 -1.74
C GLU A 215 7.41 -8.50 -1.03
N PHE A 216 7.33 -9.40 -0.05
CA PHE A 216 6.11 -9.66 0.69
C PHE A 216 5.87 -8.57 1.75
N ARG A 217 4.69 -7.94 1.73
CA ARG A 217 4.36 -6.79 2.58
C ARG A 217 2.97 -6.90 3.19
N ILE A 218 2.83 -6.40 4.41
CA ILE A 218 1.54 -6.25 5.11
C ILE A 218 1.44 -4.80 5.60
N SER A 219 0.33 -4.13 5.33
CA SER A 219 -0.07 -2.86 5.95
C SER A 219 -1.38 -3.03 6.72
N ASN A 220 -1.56 -2.31 7.83
CA ASN A 220 -2.82 -2.29 8.60
C ASN A 220 -3.78 -1.18 8.11
N VAL A 221 -3.93 -1.08 6.79
CA VAL A 221 -4.80 -0.10 6.11
C VAL A 221 -5.23 -0.64 4.75
N ASP A 222 -6.46 -0.35 4.32
CA ASP A 222 -6.92 -0.54 2.94
C ASP A 222 -6.22 0.46 2.01
N ARG A 223 -5.21 0.00 1.27
CA ARG A 223 -4.51 0.81 0.28
C ARG A 223 -5.36 0.87 -0.98
N GLY A 224 -5.79 2.08 -1.35
CA GLY A 224 -6.55 2.32 -2.57
C GLY A 224 -5.76 1.93 -3.84
N ASN A 225 -6.48 1.73 -4.95
CA ASN A 225 -5.89 1.23 -6.19
C ASN A 225 -4.68 2.05 -6.69
N ASP A 226 -4.74 3.38 -6.62
CA ASP A 226 -3.66 4.25 -7.08
C ASP A 226 -2.35 4.02 -6.28
N TRP A 227 -2.46 3.69 -4.99
CA TRP A 227 -1.29 3.37 -4.16
C TRP A 227 -0.61 2.10 -4.66
N VAL A 228 -1.38 1.03 -4.79
CA VAL A 228 -0.82 -0.27 -5.15
C VAL A 228 -0.43 -0.30 -6.64
N ASP A 229 -1.01 0.56 -7.49
CA ASP A 229 -0.53 0.79 -8.87
C ASP A 229 0.83 1.47 -8.86
N ALA A 230 1.01 2.51 -8.04
CA ALA A 230 2.30 3.17 -7.89
C ALA A 230 3.37 2.20 -7.36
N CYS A 231 3.00 1.30 -6.44
CA CYS A 231 3.91 0.29 -5.92
C CYS A 231 4.31 -0.76 -6.96
N TYR A 232 3.35 -1.23 -7.75
CA TYR A 232 3.63 -2.09 -8.90
C TYR A 232 4.58 -1.41 -9.88
N GLU A 233 4.26 -0.20 -10.35
CA GLU A 233 5.03 0.48 -11.39
C GLU A 233 6.45 0.82 -10.92
N ASN A 234 6.59 1.25 -9.66
CA ASN A 234 7.89 1.54 -9.09
C ASN A 234 8.78 0.29 -9.00
N GLN A 235 8.22 -0.88 -8.73
CA GLN A 235 8.98 -2.14 -8.62
C GLN A 235 9.18 -2.83 -9.97
N ASP A 236 8.22 -2.73 -10.89
CA ASP A 236 8.25 -3.39 -12.20
C ASP A 236 9.27 -2.76 -13.15
N ASP A 237 9.26 -1.42 -13.25
CA ASP A 237 10.23 -0.63 -14.02
C ASP A 237 10.44 0.75 -13.37
N PRO A 238 11.33 0.84 -12.35
CA PRO A 238 11.57 2.09 -11.63
C PRO A 238 12.00 3.26 -12.55
N ASN A 239 12.66 2.95 -13.67
CA ASN A 239 13.11 3.97 -14.61
C ASN A 239 11.96 4.56 -15.44
N ALA A 240 10.90 3.78 -15.68
CA ALA A 240 9.68 4.27 -16.31
C ALA A 240 8.78 5.03 -15.32
N PHE A 241 8.87 4.70 -14.03
CA PHE A 241 8.11 5.37 -12.97
C PHE A 241 8.58 6.81 -12.73
N ILE A 242 9.90 7.05 -12.73
CA ILE A 242 10.48 8.39 -12.55
C ILE A 242 10.76 9.02 -13.92
N VAL A 243 9.89 9.94 -14.36
CA VAL A 243 10.23 10.86 -15.46
C VAL A 243 10.95 12.06 -14.88
N GLU A 244 12.30 12.04 -14.89
CA GLU A 244 13.07 13.23 -14.53
C GLU A 244 12.76 14.38 -15.50
N GLY A 245 12.10 15.41 -14.98
CA GLY A 245 11.91 16.66 -15.72
C GLY A 245 13.25 17.30 -16.00
N THR A 246 13.52 17.68 -17.24
CA THR A 246 14.73 18.45 -17.57
C THR A 246 14.67 19.77 -16.79
N PRO A 247 15.69 20.13 -16.00
CA PRO A 247 15.69 21.40 -15.26
C PRO A 247 15.40 22.54 -16.22
N ALA A 248 14.42 23.38 -15.88
CA ALA A 248 14.13 24.58 -16.66
C ALA A 248 15.43 25.39 -16.79
N ALA A 249 15.88 25.62 -18.03
CA ALA A 249 17.06 26.42 -18.29
C ALA A 249 16.90 27.76 -17.57
N THR A 250 17.74 28.00 -16.56
CA THR A 250 17.75 29.27 -15.86
C THR A 250 18.20 30.33 -16.86
N SER A 251 17.26 31.19 -17.27
CA SER A 251 17.57 32.39 -18.04
C SER A 251 18.54 33.24 -17.22
N THR A 252 19.81 33.18 -17.59
CA THR A 252 20.86 34.05 -17.06
C THR A 252 20.71 35.42 -17.69
N GLU A 253 19.73 36.20 -17.24
CA GLU A 253 19.69 37.65 -17.50
C GLU A 253 20.88 38.29 -16.77
N SER A 254 22.02 38.37 -17.46
CA SER A 254 23.19 39.15 -17.03
C SER A 254 22.95 40.64 -17.33
N PRO A 255 23.37 41.55 -16.45
CA PRO A 255 22.87 42.92 -16.41
C PRO A 255 23.52 43.79 -17.50
N SER A 256 22.73 44.61 -18.17
CA SER A 256 23.24 45.69 -19.01
C SER A 256 22.36 46.92 -18.88
N GLU A 257 22.74 47.86 -18.03
CA GLU A 257 22.50 49.28 -18.28
C GLU A 257 23.70 50.06 -17.70
N SER A 258 24.45 50.70 -18.60
CA SER A 258 25.52 51.65 -18.28
C SER A 258 24.94 53.01 -17.87
N PRO A 259 25.62 53.82 -17.05
CA PRO A 259 25.04 55.03 -16.48
C PRO A 259 25.13 56.21 -17.47
N SER A 260 24.07 56.99 -17.60
CA SER A 260 24.12 58.34 -18.18
C SER A 260 23.68 59.37 -17.14
N GLU A 261 24.55 60.34 -16.93
CA GLU A 261 24.49 61.38 -15.90
C GLU A 261 23.42 62.48 -16.13
N SER A 262 22.75 62.85 -15.02
CA SER A 262 22.56 64.22 -14.44
C SER A 262 21.81 65.36 -15.21
N PRO A 263 21.43 66.47 -14.53
CA PRO A 263 20.52 66.57 -13.38
C PRO A 263 19.50 67.74 -13.53
N SER A 264 18.41 67.79 -12.75
CA SER A 264 17.88 69.08 -12.26
C SER A 264 17.03 68.92 -11.00
N LEU A 265 17.40 69.71 -9.99
CA LEU A 265 16.71 69.87 -8.71
C LEU A 265 15.54 70.84 -8.88
N SER A 266 14.39 70.54 -8.27
CA SER A 266 13.59 71.57 -7.58
C SER A 266 12.62 70.92 -6.58
N PRO A 267 12.60 71.36 -5.30
CA PRO A 267 11.69 70.85 -4.28
C PRO A 267 10.43 71.73 -4.21
N SER A 268 9.29 71.16 -3.82
CA SER A 268 8.24 71.92 -3.15
C SER A 268 7.34 71.00 -2.33
N ALA A 269 7.33 71.27 -1.02
CA ALA A 269 6.51 70.65 0.00
C ALA A 269 5.03 71.05 -0.10
N SER A 270 4.13 70.19 0.39
CA SER A 270 2.94 70.60 1.16
C SER A 270 2.26 69.40 1.83
N GLU A 271 2.56 69.21 3.11
CA GLU A 271 1.67 68.93 4.26
C GLU A 271 0.26 68.32 4.02
N SER A 272 0.08 67.06 4.46
CA SER A 272 -0.80 66.56 5.56
C SER A 272 -2.35 66.78 5.51
N PRO A 273 -3.15 66.20 6.45
CA PRO A 273 -3.97 64.98 6.27
C PRO A 273 -5.47 65.21 6.59
N SER A 274 -6.33 64.17 6.53
CA SER A 274 -7.47 64.03 7.47
C SER A 274 -8.27 62.74 7.26
N GLU A 275 -8.43 62.00 8.36
CA GLU A 275 -9.43 60.96 8.60
C GLU A 275 -10.86 61.51 8.70
N SER A 276 -11.86 60.65 8.49
CA SER A 276 -13.04 60.59 9.39
C SER A 276 -13.94 59.38 9.13
N LEU A 277 -14.19 58.65 10.23
CA LEU A 277 -15.22 57.64 10.46
C LEU A 277 -16.65 58.21 10.37
N SER A 278 -17.64 57.38 10.02
CA SER A 278 -19.00 57.51 10.57
C SER A 278 -19.79 56.18 10.52
N GLU A 279 -20.02 55.60 11.69
CA GLU A 279 -21.11 54.65 11.95
C GLU A 279 -22.47 55.37 11.96
N SER A 280 -23.55 54.65 11.64
CA SER A 280 -24.83 54.72 12.37
C SER A 280 -25.78 53.56 12.01
N PRO A 281 -26.40 52.89 13.00
CA PRO A 281 -27.33 51.78 12.83
C PRO A 281 -28.81 52.23 12.82
N SER A 282 -29.71 51.37 12.36
CA SER A 282 -31.12 51.48 12.72
C SER A 282 -31.76 50.09 12.85
N ALA A 283 -32.14 49.77 14.08
CA ALA A 283 -32.96 48.62 14.45
C ALA A 283 -34.39 49.07 14.66
N SER A 284 -35.38 48.25 14.27
CA SER A 284 -36.57 47.92 15.07
C SER A 284 -37.65 47.15 14.28
N PRO A 285 -38.57 46.44 14.97
CA PRO A 285 -38.92 45.05 14.68
C PRO A 285 -40.38 44.85 14.27
N SER A 286 -40.80 43.60 14.06
CA SER A 286 -42.13 43.11 14.45
C SER A 286 -42.22 41.58 14.37
N GLU A 287 -42.58 40.98 15.50
CA GLU A 287 -43.01 39.59 15.63
C GLU A 287 -44.45 39.39 15.15
N SER A 288 -44.77 38.17 14.68
CA SER A 288 -46.06 37.54 14.94
C SER A 288 -46.00 36.03 14.73
N LEU A 289 -46.38 35.30 15.77
CA LEU A 289 -46.59 33.85 15.87
C LEU A 289 -47.83 33.39 15.10
N SER A 290 -47.79 32.19 14.50
CA SER A 290 -48.96 31.29 14.41
C SER A 290 -48.54 29.84 14.16
N GLU A 291 -49.00 28.94 15.03
CA GLU A 291 -48.79 27.49 15.02
C GLU A 291 -49.77 26.71 14.10
N SER A 292 -49.25 25.60 13.53
CA SER A 292 -49.89 24.28 13.31
C SER A 292 -51.00 24.09 12.26
N PRO A 293 -51.31 22.83 11.85
CA PRO A 293 -50.47 21.66 11.48
C PRO A 293 -50.93 21.04 10.12
N SER A 294 -50.34 19.90 9.69
CA SER A 294 -51.03 18.74 9.04
C SER A 294 -50.24 18.06 7.90
N GLU A 295 -49.91 16.79 8.14
CA GLU A 295 -50.03 15.60 7.25
C GLU A 295 -49.36 15.56 5.86
N SER A 296 -48.47 14.57 5.71
CA SER A 296 -48.03 13.93 4.45
C SER A 296 -49.21 13.32 3.68
N PRO A 297 -49.13 13.10 2.35
CA PRO A 297 -48.48 11.88 1.87
C PRO A 297 -47.73 11.99 0.51
N SER A 298 -46.80 11.04 0.35
CA SER A 298 -46.42 10.27 -0.86
C SER A 298 -46.84 10.76 -2.23
N GLU A 299 -45.86 10.81 -3.15
CA GLU A 299 -45.84 10.23 -4.51
C GLU A 299 -44.88 11.08 -5.37
N SER A 300 -43.81 10.48 -5.89
CA SER A 300 -43.02 11.07 -6.97
C SER A 300 -42.50 9.97 -7.88
N PRO A 301 -43.04 9.85 -9.11
CA PRO A 301 -42.39 9.09 -10.16
C PRO A 301 -41.41 10.01 -10.90
N SER A 302 -40.21 9.55 -11.22
CA SER A 302 -39.49 10.13 -12.36
C SER A 302 -38.52 9.12 -12.98
N LEU A 303 -38.75 8.89 -14.27
CA LEU A 303 -37.89 8.17 -15.21
C LEU A 303 -36.73 9.08 -15.63
N SER A 304 -35.59 8.47 -15.95
CA SER A 304 -34.39 9.06 -16.57
C SER A 304 -34.67 9.93 -17.80
N PRO A 305 -33.72 10.80 -18.18
CA PRO A 305 -32.82 10.38 -19.26
C PRO A 305 -31.33 10.77 -19.06
N SER A 306 -30.48 10.05 -19.79
CA SER A 306 -29.02 10.16 -19.88
C SER A 306 -28.50 11.44 -20.56
N ALA A 307 -27.18 11.61 -20.37
CA ALA A 307 -26.18 12.33 -21.19
C ALA A 307 -25.86 13.78 -20.82
N SER A 308 -24.64 13.97 -20.31
CA SER A 308 -23.80 15.13 -20.67
C SER A 308 -22.33 14.75 -20.50
N GLU A 309 -21.58 14.82 -21.59
CA GLU A 309 -20.12 14.85 -21.58
C GLU A 309 -19.61 16.15 -20.95
N SER A 310 -18.46 16.10 -20.29
CA SER A 310 -17.56 17.24 -20.08
C SER A 310 -16.13 16.76 -19.74
N PRO A 311 -15.08 17.55 -20.08
CA PRO A 311 -13.77 17.04 -20.45
C PRO A 311 -12.68 17.15 -19.36
N SER A 312 -11.73 16.21 -19.46
CA SER A 312 -10.26 16.27 -19.32
C SER A 312 -9.55 17.19 -18.30
N ALA A 313 -8.58 16.53 -17.64
CA ALA A 313 -7.32 17.00 -17.07
C ALA A 313 -7.34 17.63 -15.67
N SER A 314 -7.09 16.80 -14.67
CA SER A 314 -6.46 17.19 -13.40
C SER A 314 -5.05 16.57 -13.34
N PRO A 315 -4.05 17.27 -12.79
CA PRO A 315 -2.66 16.79 -12.78
C PRO A 315 -2.51 15.58 -11.85
N SER A 316 -1.62 14.68 -12.25
CA SER A 316 -1.20 13.49 -11.49
C SER A 316 -0.87 13.87 -10.03
N PRO A 317 -1.39 13.15 -9.02
CA PRO A 317 -0.87 13.27 -7.67
C PRO A 317 0.61 12.83 -7.69
N SER A 318 1.46 13.55 -6.96
CA SER A 318 2.83 13.10 -6.67
C SER A 318 2.77 11.73 -5.99
N PRO A 319 3.69 10.81 -6.28
CA PRO A 319 3.70 9.49 -5.65
C PRO A 319 3.88 9.65 -4.13
N PRO A 320 3.23 8.80 -3.32
CA PRO A 320 3.48 8.77 -1.89
C PRO A 320 4.96 8.44 -1.63
N ALA A 321 5.57 9.16 -0.69
CA ALA A 321 7.02 9.16 -0.48
C ALA A 321 7.63 7.79 -0.16
N ASN A 322 6.82 6.81 0.25
CA ASN A 322 7.28 5.52 0.75
C ASN A 322 7.07 4.35 -0.21
N CYS A 323 6.56 4.56 -1.44
CA CYS A 323 6.59 3.50 -2.46
C CYS A 323 7.73 3.64 -3.47
N VAL A 324 8.71 4.52 -3.20
CA VAL A 324 9.93 4.66 -4.00
C VAL A 324 11.02 3.77 -3.43
N VAL A 325 11.24 2.62 -4.06
CA VAL A 325 12.44 1.80 -3.86
C VAL A 325 13.64 2.54 -4.47
N ASP A 326 14.52 3.09 -3.64
CA ASP A 326 15.79 3.63 -4.10
C ASP A 326 16.76 2.48 -4.44
N GLN A 327 16.86 2.14 -5.72
CA GLN A 327 17.78 1.10 -6.21
C GLN A 327 19.28 1.46 -6.06
N GLN A 328 19.66 2.56 -5.39
CA GLN A 328 21.08 2.84 -5.11
C GLN A 328 21.66 2.10 -3.90
N GLN A 329 20.87 1.39 -3.09
CA GLN A 329 21.42 0.76 -1.87
C GLN A 329 22.08 -0.61 -2.09
N ALA A 330 21.95 -1.24 -3.26
CA ALA A 330 22.48 -2.58 -3.47
C ALA A 330 23.97 -2.66 -3.91
N THR A 331 24.67 -1.55 -4.23
CA THR A 331 26.05 -1.69 -4.74
C THR A 331 27.14 -0.73 -4.24
N ASP A 332 26.91 0.33 -3.46
CA ASP A 332 28.03 1.15 -2.95
C ASP A 332 27.79 1.79 -1.57
N ASN A 333 28.32 1.14 -0.53
CA ASN A 333 28.45 1.66 0.84
C ASN A 333 29.47 2.81 0.91
N ASN A 334 29.06 4.04 0.58
CA ASN A 334 29.61 5.28 1.15
C ASN A 334 28.89 6.56 0.65
N HIS A 335 27.78 6.96 1.28
CA HIS A 335 27.47 8.38 1.36
C HIS A 335 26.63 8.76 2.57
N VAL A 336 27.03 9.87 3.20
CA VAL A 336 26.42 10.48 4.38
C VAL A 336 25.17 11.26 3.95
N PRO A 337 23.98 11.09 4.56
CA PRO A 337 22.81 11.86 4.18
C PRO A 337 22.88 13.29 4.72
N PHE A 338 22.44 14.23 3.88
CA PHE A 338 22.30 15.64 4.21
C PHE A 338 21.30 15.83 5.35
N GLY A 339 21.81 16.21 6.52
CA GLY A 339 20.99 16.64 7.64
C GLY A 339 20.20 17.90 7.28
N GLY A 340 18.87 17.78 7.31
CA GLY A 340 17.96 18.92 7.38
C GLY A 340 18.27 19.71 8.65
N LYS A 341 18.85 20.91 8.47
CA LYS A 341 19.03 21.88 9.54
C LYS A 341 17.67 22.31 10.06
N ASN A 342 17.51 22.16 11.37
CA ASN A 342 16.69 23.05 12.18
C ASN A 342 16.98 24.50 11.79
N ASP A 343 15.95 25.28 11.49
CA ASP A 343 15.97 26.73 11.68
C ASP A 343 14.57 27.21 12.10
N VAL A 344 14.49 27.50 13.41
CA VAL A 344 13.71 28.52 14.16
C VAL A 344 12.19 28.59 14.00
#